data_AF-A0A2I0QG43-F1
#
_entry.id   AF-A0A2I0QG43-F1
#
_cell.length_a   1.000
_cell.length_b   1.000
_cell.length_c   1.000
_cell.angle_alpha   90.00
_cell.angle_beta   90.00
_cell.angle_gamma   90.00
#
_symmetry.space_group_name_H-M   'P 1'
#
loop_
_entity.id
_entity.type
_entity.pdbx_description
1 polymer ?
#
loop_
_entity_poly.entity_id
_entity_poly.type
_entity_poly.pdbx_seq_one_letter_code
_entity_poly.pdbx_strand_id
1 'polypeptide(L)'
;MFKDSDFEVDVEHEVIKWLVDSSGYTTEKLSEQFGTGGENTIKEWIEGKKKPTEKQLEYLAKYLKRPLAAFFLPKPPEEKPRPKDYRMLPGKEGKFDPKTLLAIRTARRLQKISKELAENLDNEIKQNIFSADLTDNPKKIAERYRNIFQITDETQKNWKTPRDAFKMLRESIEKRNILVFQIPMPMEDARGFALSDDTPCVIVVNSKEDLIEARLFTLMHEFAHILLNKSGIDIPENSLFIRNNQNEVEKWCNEFASEFLLPEKTAMEIC
;
A
#
# COMPACT_ATOMS: atom_id res chain seq x y z
N MET A 1 -35.14 13.65 -18.71
CA MET A 1 -35.15 15.03 -19.22
C MET A 1 -35.00 15.94 -18.00
N PHE A 2 -33.77 16.24 -17.61
CA PHE A 2 -33.44 17.04 -16.43
C PHE A 2 -33.05 18.44 -16.92
N LYS A 3 -33.65 19.48 -16.35
CA LYS A 3 -33.36 20.88 -16.72
C LYS A 3 -31.96 21.26 -16.22
N ASP A 4 -31.19 21.79 -17.15
CA ASP A 4 -29.80 22.22 -17.01
C ASP A 4 -29.67 23.50 -16.19
N SER A 5 -28.83 23.44 -15.15
CA SER A 5 -28.00 24.56 -14.75
C SER A 5 -26.57 24.13 -15.02
N ASP A 6 -26.14 24.35 -16.26
CA ASP A 6 -24.77 24.09 -16.72
C ASP A 6 -23.95 25.37 -16.52
N PHE A 7 -23.59 25.68 -15.27
CA PHE A 7 -22.55 26.68 -15.05
C PHE A 7 -21.19 26.00 -15.23
N GLU A 8 -20.39 26.53 -16.16
CA GLU A 8 -18.99 26.15 -16.29
C GLU A 8 -18.23 26.54 -15.03
N VAL A 9 -17.39 25.64 -14.56
CA VAL A 9 -16.62 25.82 -13.34
C VAL A 9 -15.17 26.07 -13.71
N ASP A 10 -14.58 27.08 -13.08
CA ASP A 10 -13.16 27.39 -13.25
C ASP A 10 -12.32 26.43 -12.39
N VAL A 11 -11.48 25.64 -13.05
CA VAL A 11 -10.61 24.64 -12.43
C VAL A 11 -9.30 24.56 -13.21
N GLU A 12 -8.22 24.27 -12.51
CA GLU A 12 -6.89 24.14 -13.11
C GLU A 12 -6.79 22.85 -13.93
N HIS A 13 -6.53 22.96 -15.24
CA HIS A 13 -6.45 21.80 -16.12
C HIS A 13 -5.34 20.82 -15.72
N GLU A 14 -4.24 21.32 -15.14
CA GLU A 14 -3.16 20.49 -14.59
C GLU A 14 -3.64 19.60 -13.44
N VAL A 15 -4.59 20.09 -12.64
CA VAL A 15 -5.20 19.32 -11.53
C VAL A 15 -6.10 18.22 -12.09
N ILE A 16 -6.89 18.50 -13.12
CA ILE A 16 -7.69 17.47 -13.81
C ILE A 16 -6.77 16.38 -14.38
N LYS A 17 -5.71 16.80 -15.08
CA LYS A 17 -4.71 15.89 -15.63
C LYS A 17 -4.10 15.00 -14.56
N TRP A 18 -3.65 15.58 -13.46
CA TRP A 18 -3.11 14.83 -12.33
C TRP A 18 -4.13 13.84 -11.74
N LEU A 19 -5.40 14.25 -11.56
CA LEU A 19 -6.44 13.38 -11.00
C LEU A 19 -6.70 12.16 -11.89
N VAL A 20 -6.65 12.34 -13.22
CA VAL A 20 -6.79 11.27 -14.21
C VAL A 20 -5.54 10.37 -14.26
N ASP A 21 -4.35 10.96 -14.39
CA ASP A 21 -3.10 10.20 -14.49
C ASP A 21 -2.83 9.37 -13.22
N SER A 22 -3.14 9.94 -12.05
CA SER A 22 -2.96 9.27 -10.75
C SER A 22 -4.01 8.20 -10.46
N SER A 23 -5.13 8.15 -11.19
CA SER A 23 -6.17 7.15 -10.95
C SER A 23 -5.91 5.81 -11.65
N GLY A 24 -4.99 5.77 -12.63
CA GLY A 24 -4.70 4.60 -13.46
C GLY A 24 -5.81 4.24 -14.45
N TYR A 25 -6.76 5.15 -14.68
CA TYR A 25 -7.73 4.99 -15.74
C TYR A 25 -7.15 5.60 -17.02
N THR A 26 -7.36 4.94 -18.15
CA THR A 26 -7.05 5.54 -19.44
C THR A 26 -8.19 6.47 -19.87
N THR A 27 -7.90 7.43 -20.74
CA THR A 27 -8.89 8.35 -21.29
C THR A 27 -10.04 7.61 -21.98
N GLU A 28 -9.74 6.48 -22.61
CA GLU A 28 -10.73 5.64 -23.30
C GLU A 28 -11.69 5.00 -22.29
N LYS A 29 -11.17 4.39 -21.22
CA LYS A 29 -12.01 3.81 -20.15
C LYS A 29 -12.86 4.85 -19.42
N LEU A 30 -12.33 6.06 -19.24
CA LEU A 30 -13.13 7.15 -18.67
C LEU A 30 -14.24 7.54 -19.64
N SER A 31 -13.95 7.64 -20.94
CA SER A 31 -14.91 8.07 -21.96
C SER A 31 -16.14 7.16 -22.08
N GLU A 32 -15.98 5.84 -21.89
CA GLU A 32 -17.08 4.86 -21.90
C GLU A 32 -18.18 5.21 -20.88
N GLN A 33 -17.82 5.92 -19.81
CA GLN A 33 -18.72 6.31 -18.74
C GLN A 33 -19.44 7.63 -19.03
N PHE A 34 -18.85 8.50 -19.86
CA PHE A 34 -19.42 9.79 -20.28
C PHE A 34 -20.24 9.71 -21.57
N GLY A 35 -20.29 8.54 -22.23
CA GLY A 35 -21.02 8.34 -23.48
C GLY A 35 -20.25 8.79 -24.72
N THR A 36 -20.92 8.81 -25.87
CA THR A 36 -20.31 9.15 -27.16
C THR A 36 -19.75 10.58 -27.16
N GLY A 37 -18.44 10.74 -27.38
CA GLY A 37 -17.72 12.02 -27.35
C GLY A 37 -17.01 12.35 -26.03
N GLY A 38 -17.13 11.50 -25.01
CA GLY A 38 -16.49 11.68 -23.71
C GLY A 38 -14.96 11.75 -23.78
N GLU A 39 -14.32 11.02 -24.70
CA GLU A 39 -12.86 10.96 -24.80
C GLU A 39 -12.26 12.30 -25.22
N ASN A 40 -12.81 12.89 -26.28
CA ASN A 40 -12.41 14.23 -26.73
C ASN A 40 -12.71 15.28 -25.67
N THR A 41 -13.86 15.17 -24.99
CA THR A 41 -14.24 16.11 -23.94
C THR A 41 -13.25 16.07 -22.76
N ILE A 42 -12.84 14.88 -22.31
CA ILE A 42 -11.84 14.72 -21.25
C ILE A 42 -10.47 15.24 -21.70
N LYS A 43 -10.06 14.95 -22.95
CA LYS A 43 -8.81 15.48 -23.51
C LYS A 43 -8.81 17.00 -23.55
N GLU A 44 -9.92 17.61 -23.99
CA GLU A 44 -10.10 19.07 -23.99
C GLU A 44 -10.01 19.67 -22.58
N TRP A 45 -10.52 18.98 -21.55
CA TRP A 45 -10.35 19.42 -20.15
C TRP A 45 -8.92 19.31 -19.66
N ILE A 46 -8.21 18.21 -19.98
CA ILE A 46 -6.81 18.00 -19.62
C ILE A 46 -5.88 19.03 -20.29
N GLU A 47 -6.20 19.41 -21.53
CA GLU A 47 -5.48 20.41 -22.32
C GLU A 47 -5.90 21.86 -22.02
N GLY A 48 -6.92 22.06 -21.18
CA GLY A 48 -7.43 23.39 -20.84
C GLY A 48 -8.20 24.09 -21.96
N LYS A 49 -8.62 23.36 -23.01
CA LYS A 49 -9.38 23.88 -24.16
C LYS A 49 -10.85 24.10 -23.84
N LYS A 50 -11.39 23.41 -22.84
CA LYS A 50 -12.79 23.48 -22.43
C LYS A 50 -12.90 23.43 -20.91
N LYS A 51 -13.91 24.11 -20.36
CA LYS A 51 -14.23 24.03 -18.92
C LYS A 51 -15.30 22.97 -18.67
N PRO A 52 -15.16 22.16 -17.60
CA PRO A 52 -16.20 21.22 -17.20
C PRO A 52 -17.34 21.97 -16.47
N THR A 53 -18.55 21.40 -16.49
CA THR A 53 -19.66 21.83 -15.63
C THR A 53 -19.55 21.20 -14.25
N GLU A 54 -20.24 21.76 -13.25
CA GLU A 54 -20.26 21.22 -11.88
C GLU A 54 -20.66 19.73 -11.86
N LYS A 55 -21.71 19.37 -12.59
CA LYS A 55 -22.18 17.97 -12.70
C LYS A 55 -21.15 17.05 -13.34
N GLN A 56 -20.40 17.54 -14.33
CA GLN A 56 -19.33 16.79 -14.97
C GLN A 56 -18.17 16.54 -14.00
N LEU A 57 -17.81 17.54 -13.18
CA LEU A 57 -16.83 17.40 -12.11
C LEU A 57 -17.30 16.43 -11.03
N GLU A 58 -18.54 16.51 -10.58
CA GLU A 58 -19.13 15.56 -9.62
C GLU A 58 -19.07 14.12 -10.12
N TYR A 59 -19.43 13.92 -11.40
CA TYR A 59 -19.37 12.61 -12.03
C TYR A 59 -17.93 12.10 -12.09
N LEU A 60 -16.99 12.93 -12.55
CA LEU A 60 -15.58 12.58 -12.63
C LEU A 60 -15.00 12.27 -11.24
N ALA A 61 -15.31 13.08 -10.23
CA ALA A 61 -14.91 12.87 -8.84
C ALA A 61 -15.38 11.51 -8.30
N LYS A 62 -16.66 11.18 -8.52
CA LYS A 62 -17.25 9.90 -8.10
C LYS A 62 -16.57 8.71 -8.77
N TYR A 63 -16.22 8.83 -10.05
CA TYR A 63 -15.58 7.76 -10.81
C TYR A 63 -14.11 7.57 -10.44
N LEU A 64 -13.35 8.67 -10.36
CA LEU A 64 -11.93 8.67 -9.95
C LEU A 64 -11.73 8.33 -8.46
N LYS A 65 -12.83 8.23 -7.69
CA LYS A 65 -12.87 8.03 -6.24
C LYS A 65 -12.06 9.11 -5.53
N ARG A 66 -12.27 10.36 -5.93
CA ARG A 66 -11.62 11.56 -5.38
C ARG A 66 -12.71 12.49 -4.81
N PRO A 67 -12.45 13.21 -3.72
CA PRO A 67 -13.37 14.26 -3.26
C PRO A 67 -13.53 15.32 -4.36
N LEU A 68 -14.74 15.87 -4.52
CA LEU A 68 -14.99 16.96 -5.47
C LEU A 68 -14.07 18.16 -5.21
N ALA A 69 -13.81 18.47 -3.94
CA ALA A 69 -12.89 19.53 -3.52
C ALA A 69 -11.46 19.39 -4.10
N ALA A 70 -11.03 18.19 -4.51
CA ALA A 70 -9.70 17.99 -5.10
C ALA A 70 -9.54 18.69 -6.46
N PHE A 71 -10.62 18.91 -7.20
CA PHE A 71 -10.60 19.61 -8.50
C PHE A 71 -10.36 21.12 -8.36
N PHE A 72 -10.57 21.67 -7.16
CA PHE A 72 -10.43 23.09 -6.86
C PHE A 72 -9.08 23.41 -6.21
N LEU A 73 -8.12 22.50 -6.27
CA LEU A 73 -6.76 22.79 -5.85
C LEU A 73 -6.13 23.81 -6.81
N PRO A 74 -5.30 24.74 -6.31
CA PRO A 74 -4.63 25.73 -7.16
C PRO A 74 -3.48 25.12 -8.00
N LYS A 75 -3.00 23.93 -7.64
CA LYS A 75 -2.01 23.17 -8.39
C LYS A 75 -2.01 21.69 -7.95
N PRO A 76 -1.52 20.76 -8.77
CA PRO A 76 -1.34 19.37 -8.36
C PRO A 76 -0.45 19.25 -7.11
N PRO A 77 -0.84 18.45 -6.11
CA PRO A 77 0.01 18.21 -4.95
C PRO A 77 1.15 17.26 -5.32
N GLU A 78 2.26 17.35 -4.59
CA GLU A 78 3.35 16.38 -4.69
C GLU A 78 2.90 15.03 -4.11
N GLU A 79 2.84 13.99 -4.95
CA GLU A 79 2.53 12.64 -4.50
C GLU A 79 3.81 11.91 -4.02
N LYS A 80 3.69 11.25 -2.87
CA LYS A 80 4.73 10.33 -2.40
C LYS A 80 4.94 9.20 -3.40
N PRO A 81 6.15 8.63 -3.47
CA PRO A 81 6.41 7.50 -4.35
C PRO A 81 5.45 6.35 -4.06
N ARG A 82 5.06 5.65 -5.13
CA ARG A 82 4.35 4.38 -5.03
C ARG A 82 5.24 3.36 -4.32
N PRO A 83 4.66 2.40 -3.56
CA PRO A 83 5.44 1.28 -3.03
C PRO A 83 6.18 0.60 -4.18
N LYS A 84 7.43 0.23 -3.93
CA LYS A 84 8.32 -0.40 -4.92
C LYS A 84 8.35 -1.92 -4.77
N ASP A 85 7.31 -2.48 -4.17
CA ASP A 85 7.24 -3.88 -3.76
C ASP A 85 7.03 -4.82 -4.97
N TYR A 86 7.86 -5.86 -5.12
CA TYR A 86 7.84 -6.79 -6.25
C TYR A 86 6.84 -7.94 -6.11
N ARG A 87 6.09 -8.01 -5.01
CA ARG A 87 4.82 -8.74 -5.07
C ARG A 87 3.84 -8.11 -6.05
N MET A 88 4.17 -6.94 -6.58
CA MET A 88 3.66 -6.44 -7.84
C MET A 88 4.25 -7.23 -9.01
N LEU A 89 3.42 -8.02 -9.70
CA LEU A 89 3.89 -8.99 -10.71
C LEU A 89 4.92 -8.40 -11.70
N PRO A 90 6.06 -9.08 -11.95
CA PRO A 90 7.10 -8.63 -12.87
C PRO A 90 6.53 -8.29 -14.26
N GLY A 91 6.90 -7.13 -14.82
CA GLY A 91 6.44 -6.67 -16.14
C GLY A 91 5.20 -5.76 -16.13
N LYS A 92 4.64 -5.44 -14.96
CA LYS A 92 3.56 -4.44 -14.79
C LYS A 92 4.00 -3.15 -14.08
N GLU A 93 5.30 -2.84 -14.02
CA GLU A 93 5.79 -1.62 -13.38
C GLU A 93 5.05 -0.38 -13.92
N GLY A 94 4.28 0.27 -13.05
CA GLY A 94 3.54 1.49 -13.37
C GLY A 94 2.13 1.32 -13.96
N LYS A 95 1.70 0.11 -14.33
CA LYS A 95 0.35 -0.19 -14.88
C LYS A 95 -0.51 -0.97 -13.89
N PHE A 96 -0.82 -0.32 -12.78
CA PHE A 96 -1.73 -0.88 -11.79
C PHE A 96 -3.19 -0.68 -12.21
N ASP A 97 -4.02 -1.66 -11.88
CA ASP A 97 -5.46 -1.49 -11.88
C ASP A 97 -5.85 -0.31 -10.96
N PRO A 98 -6.82 0.51 -11.35
CA PRO A 98 -7.34 1.60 -10.53
C PRO A 98 -7.70 1.20 -9.09
N LYS A 99 -8.11 -0.06 -8.87
CA LYS A 99 -8.40 -0.59 -7.53
C LYS A 99 -7.15 -0.71 -6.67
N THR A 100 -6.01 -1.12 -7.24
CA THR A 100 -4.72 -1.17 -6.53
C THR A 100 -4.23 0.23 -6.19
N LEU A 101 -4.35 1.17 -7.12
CA LEU A 101 -4.01 2.58 -6.85
C LEU A 101 -4.93 3.21 -5.79
N LEU A 102 -6.21 2.85 -5.79
CA LEU A 102 -7.15 3.25 -4.74
C LEU A 102 -6.75 2.65 -3.39
N ALA A 103 -6.31 1.39 -3.34
CA ALA A 103 -5.83 0.75 -2.12
C ALA A 103 -4.59 1.49 -1.55
N ILE A 104 -3.61 1.81 -2.40
CA ILE A 104 -2.42 2.59 -2.02
C ILE A 104 -2.82 3.98 -1.50
N ARG A 105 -3.68 4.71 -2.22
CA ARG A 105 -4.19 6.02 -1.78
C ARG A 105 -4.93 5.93 -0.45
N THR A 106 -5.72 4.88 -0.26
CA THR A 106 -6.45 4.64 0.99
C THR A 106 -5.49 4.39 2.14
N ALA A 107 -4.48 3.54 1.95
CA ALA A 107 -3.45 3.26 2.95
C ALA A 107 -2.66 4.53 3.32
N ARG A 108 -2.26 5.35 2.33
CA ARG A 108 -1.60 6.65 2.56
C ARG A 108 -2.47 7.63 3.35
N ARG A 109 -3.76 7.71 3.01
CA ARG A 109 -4.70 8.56 3.74
C ARG A 109 -4.83 8.11 5.19
N LEU A 110 -4.96 6.80 5.44
CA LEU A 110 -5.03 6.25 6.78
C LEU A 110 -3.72 6.45 7.55
N GLN A 111 -2.56 6.27 6.90
CA GLN A 111 -1.24 6.58 7.47
C GLN A 111 -1.18 8.02 7.98
N LYS A 112 -1.60 8.98 7.14
CA LYS A 112 -1.63 10.41 7.48
C LYS A 112 -2.56 10.69 8.65
N ILE A 113 -3.79 10.18 8.61
CA ILE A 113 -4.77 10.37 9.69
C ILE A 113 -4.27 9.77 11.01
N SER A 114 -3.70 8.57 10.97
CA SER A 114 -3.14 7.91 12.15
C SER A 114 -1.95 8.67 12.72
N LYS A 115 -1.09 9.23 11.86
CA LYS A 115 0.02 10.12 12.28
C LYS A 115 -0.50 11.36 12.98
N GLU A 116 -1.41 12.10 12.35
CA GLU A 116 -2.02 13.31 12.92
C GLU A 116 -2.73 13.01 14.24
N LEU A 117 -3.45 11.89 14.33
CA LEU A 117 -4.12 11.49 15.57
C LEU A 117 -3.13 11.16 16.68
N ALA A 118 -2.05 10.43 16.37
CA ALA A 118 -1.03 10.09 17.35
C ALA A 118 -0.27 11.32 17.84
N GLU A 119 0.07 12.25 16.94
CA GLU A 119 0.69 13.54 17.28
C GLU A 119 -0.22 14.37 18.19
N ASN A 120 -1.52 14.45 17.90
CA ASN A 120 -2.49 15.17 18.75
C ASN A 120 -2.71 14.53 20.13
N LEU A 121 -2.35 13.26 20.30
CA LEU A 121 -2.47 12.51 21.56
C LEU A 121 -1.13 12.35 22.29
N ASP A 122 -0.07 13.01 21.82
CA ASP A 122 1.31 12.87 22.33
C ASP A 122 1.82 11.40 22.36
N ASN A 123 1.33 10.58 21.43
CA ASN A 123 1.74 9.18 21.28
C ASN A 123 2.98 9.07 20.38
N GLU A 124 3.87 8.13 20.71
CA GLU A 124 5.03 7.83 19.87
C GLU A 124 4.60 7.16 18.55
N ILE A 125 4.96 7.79 17.42
CA ILE A 125 4.65 7.28 16.06
C ILE A 125 5.79 6.43 15.46
N LYS A 126 6.97 6.45 16.08
CA LYS A 126 8.11 5.72 15.58
C LYS A 126 7.93 4.23 15.84
N GLN A 127 8.31 3.44 14.85
CA GLN A 127 8.28 2.00 14.94
C GLN A 127 9.23 1.50 16.04
N ASN A 128 8.72 0.66 16.93
CA ASN A 128 9.50 0.04 18.00
C ASN A 128 9.96 -1.36 17.55
N ILE A 129 10.91 -1.36 16.61
CA ILE A 129 11.49 -2.56 16.01
C ILE A 129 13.01 -2.46 15.94
N PHE A 130 13.67 -3.61 15.90
CA PHE A 130 15.07 -3.71 15.52
C PHE A 130 15.18 -3.76 13.99
N SER A 131 15.89 -2.81 13.38
CA SER A 131 16.24 -2.88 11.97
C SER A 131 17.20 -4.04 11.72
N ALA A 132 17.12 -4.62 10.52
CA ALA A 132 18.03 -5.64 10.03
C ALA A 132 18.82 -5.10 8.82
N ASP A 133 19.98 -5.66 8.59
CA ASP A 133 20.79 -5.46 7.39
C ASP A 133 20.67 -6.66 6.45
N LEU A 134 20.86 -6.45 5.15
CA LEU A 134 20.86 -7.56 4.17
C LEU A 134 21.94 -8.62 4.45
N THR A 135 23.00 -8.23 5.16
CA THR A 135 24.06 -9.14 5.60
C THR A 135 23.70 -9.95 6.83
N ASP A 136 22.63 -9.59 7.55
CA ASP A 136 22.15 -10.36 8.70
C ASP A 136 21.56 -11.68 8.23
N ASN A 137 21.72 -12.73 9.05
CA ASN A 137 21.11 -14.01 8.76
C ASN A 137 19.58 -13.92 9.02
N PRO A 138 18.73 -14.06 7.97
CA PRO A 138 17.28 -13.90 8.11
C PRO A 138 16.67 -14.87 9.12
N LYS A 139 17.23 -16.08 9.25
CA LYS A 139 16.75 -17.09 10.20
C LYS A 139 16.94 -16.67 11.66
N LYS A 140 18.10 -16.08 11.98
CA LYS A 140 18.37 -15.55 13.32
C LYS A 140 17.46 -14.38 13.66
N ILE A 141 17.17 -13.52 12.68
CA ILE A 141 16.24 -12.41 12.86
C ILE A 141 14.81 -12.93 13.04
N ALA A 142 14.41 -13.98 12.31
CA ALA A 142 13.12 -14.65 12.50
C ALA A 142 12.98 -15.25 13.91
N GLU A 143 13.97 -16.00 14.40
CA GLU A 143 13.97 -16.57 15.75
C GLU A 143 13.89 -15.46 16.82
N ARG A 144 14.64 -14.37 16.64
CA ARG A 144 14.56 -13.20 17.52
C ARG A 144 13.17 -12.59 17.55
N TYR A 145 12.53 -12.40 16.40
CA TYR A 145 11.18 -11.83 16.36
C TYR A 145 10.12 -12.78 16.90
N ARG A 146 10.27 -14.10 16.74
CA ARG A 146 9.40 -15.08 17.41
C ARG A 146 9.46 -14.94 18.92
N ASN A 147 10.64 -14.77 19.50
CA ASN A 147 10.82 -14.51 20.93
C ASN A 147 10.18 -13.17 21.35
N ILE A 148 10.38 -12.12 20.56
CA ILE A 148 9.81 -10.78 20.79
C ILE A 148 8.26 -10.80 20.70
N PHE A 149 7.69 -11.61 19.81
CA PHE A 149 6.25 -11.82 19.68
C PHE A 149 5.71 -12.87 20.66
N GLN A 150 6.60 -13.46 21.48
CA GLN A 150 6.28 -14.50 22.46
C GLN A 150 5.60 -15.73 21.83
N ILE A 151 6.01 -16.08 20.61
CA ILE A 151 5.50 -17.26 19.89
C ILE A 151 6.26 -18.50 20.37
N THR A 152 5.78 -19.07 21.46
CA THR A 152 6.20 -20.38 21.96
C THR A 152 5.48 -21.51 21.22
N ASP A 153 5.99 -22.73 21.31
CA ASP A 153 5.30 -23.91 20.74
C ASP A 153 3.92 -24.10 21.36
N GLU A 154 3.73 -23.76 22.63
CA GLU A 154 2.42 -23.75 23.29
C GLU A 154 1.49 -22.71 22.69
N THR A 155 1.99 -21.51 22.42
CA THR A 155 1.21 -20.44 21.78
C THR A 155 0.80 -20.83 20.36
N GLN A 156 1.70 -21.48 19.62
CA GLN A 156 1.42 -21.98 18.28
C GLN A 156 0.44 -23.16 18.28
N LYS A 157 0.54 -24.08 19.25
CA LYS A 157 -0.45 -25.17 19.45
C LYS A 157 -1.84 -24.65 19.83
N ASN A 158 -1.92 -23.49 20.47
CA ASN A 158 -3.17 -22.84 20.81
C ASN A 158 -3.87 -22.17 19.62
N TRP A 159 -3.18 -22.01 18.47
CA TRP A 159 -3.82 -21.56 17.24
C TRP A 159 -4.69 -22.67 16.67
N LYS A 160 -6.00 -22.60 16.95
CA LYS A 160 -6.98 -23.55 16.43
C LYS A 160 -7.15 -23.40 14.92
N THR A 161 -6.95 -22.19 14.41
CA THR A 161 -7.05 -21.88 12.99
C THR A 161 -5.93 -20.91 12.55
N PRO A 162 -5.55 -20.89 11.27
CA PRO A 162 -4.60 -19.89 10.78
C PRO A 162 -5.12 -18.45 10.88
N ARG A 163 -6.44 -18.25 11.02
CA ARG A 163 -7.03 -16.94 11.28
C ARG A 163 -6.65 -16.42 12.67
N ASP A 164 -6.54 -17.31 13.66
CA ASP A 164 -6.10 -16.96 15.01
C ASP A 164 -4.63 -16.52 14.99
N ALA A 165 -3.79 -17.24 14.24
CA ALA A 165 -2.41 -16.86 13.99
C ALA A 165 -2.32 -15.48 13.34
N PHE A 166 -3.10 -15.23 12.28
CA PHE A 166 -3.07 -13.94 11.57
C PHE A 166 -3.47 -12.79 12.49
N LYS A 167 -4.51 -12.97 13.30
CA LYS A 167 -4.95 -11.97 14.28
C LYS A 167 -3.84 -11.67 15.28
N MET A 168 -3.23 -12.68 15.86
CA MET A 168 -2.19 -12.51 16.88
C MET A 168 -0.92 -11.85 16.30
N LEU A 169 -0.48 -12.25 15.11
CA LEU A 169 0.67 -11.63 14.43
C LEU A 169 0.39 -10.17 14.10
N ARG A 170 -0.82 -9.89 13.59
CA ARG A 170 -1.25 -8.51 13.32
C ARG A 170 -1.20 -7.65 14.59
N GLU A 171 -1.81 -8.11 15.68
CA GLU A 171 -1.81 -7.38 16.95
C GLU A 171 -0.39 -7.18 17.48
N SER A 172 0.50 -8.16 17.30
CA SER A 172 1.91 -8.06 17.68
C SER A 172 2.65 -7.01 16.86
N ILE A 173 2.41 -6.94 15.55
CA ILE A 173 3.01 -5.91 14.69
C ILE A 173 2.44 -4.51 15.03
N GLU A 174 1.12 -4.40 15.22
CA GLU A 174 0.45 -3.12 15.54
C GLU A 174 0.91 -2.53 16.88
N LYS A 175 1.19 -3.37 17.89
CA LYS A 175 1.80 -2.95 19.17
C LYS A 175 3.19 -2.30 19.03
N ARG A 176 3.81 -2.36 17.86
CA ARG A 176 5.14 -1.80 17.57
C ARG A 176 5.07 -0.57 16.68
N ASN A 177 3.91 0.11 16.65
CA ASN A 177 3.64 1.31 15.86
C ASN A 177 3.77 1.08 14.34
N ILE A 178 3.32 -0.08 13.88
CA ILE A 178 3.21 -0.41 12.45
C ILE A 178 1.74 -0.71 12.15
N LEU A 179 1.12 0.05 11.25
CA LEU A 179 -0.28 -0.13 10.91
C LEU A 179 -0.46 -1.31 9.97
N VAL A 180 -1.44 -2.18 10.23
CA VAL A 180 -1.72 -3.32 9.35
C VAL A 180 -3.14 -3.22 8.81
N PHE A 181 -3.28 -3.07 7.50
CA PHE A 181 -4.58 -3.00 6.82
C PHE A 181 -4.83 -4.24 5.95
N GLN A 182 -6.11 -4.60 5.81
CA GLN A 182 -6.56 -5.62 4.87
C GLN A 182 -7.43 -4.92 3.83
N ILE A 183 -6.93 -4.75 2.61
CA ILE A 183 -7.62 -3.99 1.56
C ILE A 183 -7.71 -4.87 0.31
N PRO A 184 -8.88 -4.99 -0.34
CA PRO A 184 -9.02 -5.82 -1.53
C PRO A 184 -8.34 -5.18 -2.73
N MET A 185 -7.52 -5.97 -3.43
CA MET A 185 -6.85 -5.58 -4.68
C MET A 185 -6.91 -6.74 -5.68
N PRO A 186 -6.80 -6.50 -7.00
CA PRO A 186 -6.60 -7.56 -7.99
C PRO A 186 -5.38 -8.42 -7.64
N MET A 187 -5.54 -9.75 -7.69
CA MET A 187 -4.47 -10.70 -7.34
C MET A 187 -3.32 -10.66 -8.36
N GLU A 188 -3.62 -10.22 -9.58
CA GLU A 188 -2.68 -10.01 -10.68
C GLU A 188 -1.82 -8.76 -10.49
N ASP A 189 -2.15 -7.93 -9.50
CA ASP A 189 -1.45 -6.68 -9.25
C ASP A 189 -0.60 -6.76 -8.01
N ALA A 190 -1.09 -7.30 -6.89
CA ALA A 190 -0.26 -7.63 -5.74
C ALA A 190 -0.97 -8.49 -4.69
N ARG A 191 -0.17 -9.16 -3.84
CA ARG A 191 -0.65 -9.88 -2.65
C ARG A 191 -0.57 -9.07 -1.36
N GLY A 192 0.33 -8.08 -1.32
CA GLY A 192 0.52 -7.13 -0.24
C GLY A 192 1.48 -6.03 -0.67
N PHE A 193 1.67 -5.04 0.19
CA PHE A 193 2.73 -4.04 0.05
C PHE A 193 3.01 -3.36 1.38
N ALA A 194 4.23 -2.86 1.57
CA ALA A 194 4.62 -2.01 2.68
C ALA A 194 4.82 -0.53 2.26
N LEU A 195 4.48 0.40 3.15
CA LEU A 195 4.79 1.83 3.07
C LEU A 195 5.70 2.20 4.23
N SER A 196 6.97 2.45 3.94
CA SER A 196 8.02 2.70 4.95
C SER A 196 8.81 3.99 4.70
N ASP A 197 8.34 4.82 3.76
CA ASP A 197 8.84 6.18 3.47
C ASP A 197 8.21 7.27 4.36
N ASP A 198 7.41 6.88 5.37
CA ASP A 198 6.88 7.75 6.42
C ASP A 198 6.54 6.94 7.66
N THR A 199 6.33 7.62 8.78
CA THR A 199 5.93 7.04 10.06
C THR A 199 4.49 7.42 10.44
N PRO A 200 3.70 6.50 11.02
CA PRO A 200 4.04 5.09 11.26
C PRO A 200 4.11 4.30 9.93
N CYS A 201 4.94 3.26 9.90
CA CYS A 201 5.01 2.37 8.74
C CYS A 201 3.67 1.63 8.56
N VAL A 202 3.35 1.26 7.33
CA VAL A 202 2.11 0.56 7.00
C VAL A 202 2.41 -0.74 6.27
N ILE A 203 1.73 -1.81 6.65
CA ILE A 203 1.61 -3.04 5.89
C ILE A 203 0.18 -3.15 5.37
N VAL A 204 0.03 -3.46 4.10
CA VAL A 204 -1.27 -3.82 3.50
C VAL A 204 -1.21 -5.26 3.02
N VAL A 205 -2.20 -6.06 3.42
CA VAL A 205 -2.40 -7.43 2.96
C VAL A 205 -3.64 -7.47 2.07
N ASN A 206 -3.56 -8.15 0.92
CA ASN A 206 -4.69 -8.27 0.01
C ASN A 206 -5.79 -9.13 0.64
N SER A 207 -6.96 -8.54 0.88
CA SER A 207 -8.09 -9.26 1.47
C SER A 207 -8.82 -10.19 0.50
N LYS A 208 -8.48 -10.17 -0.80
CA LYS A 208 -9.00 -11.12 -1.81
C LYS A 208 -8.25 -12.46 -1.84
N GLU A 209 -7.10 -12.56 -1.17
CA GLU A 209 -6.43 -13.85 -1.02
C GLU A 209 -7.27 -14.74 -0.11
N ASP A 210 -7.86 -15.79 -0.68
CA ASP A 210 -8.74 -16.71 0.03
C ASP A 210 -7.97 -17.60 1.01
N LEU A 211 -6.70 -17.90 0.72
CA LEU A 211 -5.83 -18.69 1.58
C LEU A 211 -5.23 -17.83 2.69
N ILE A 212 -5.64 -18.10 3.92
CA ILE A 212 -5.19 -17.35 5.10
C ILE A 212 -3.71 -17.57 5.41
N GLU A 213 -3.17 -18.73 5.05
CA GLU A 213 -1.75 -19.09 5.13
C GLU A 213 -0.91 -18.24 4.17
N ALA A 214 -1.41 -18.01 2.94
CA ALA A 214 -0.76 -17.11 1.99
C ALA A 214 -0.76 -15.67 2.50
N ARG A 215 -1.81 -15.26 3.22
CA ARG A 215 -1.89 -13.95 3.87
C ARG A 215 -0.95 -13.80 5.07
N LEU A 216 -0.75 -14.86 5.85
CA LEU A 216 0.24 -14.92 6.92
C LEU A 216 1.65 -14.75 6.36
N PHE A 217 2.00 -15.52 5.33
CA PHE A 217 3.26 -15.37 4.62
C PHE A 217 3.42 -13.97 4.05
N THR A 218 2.34 -13.42 3.50
CA THR A 218 2.34 -12.06 2.98
C THR A 218 2.72 -11.07 4.08
N LEU A 219 1.97 -11.08 5.19
CA LEU A 219 2.18 -10.19 6.34
C LEU A 219 3.62 -10.23 6.86
N MET A 220 4.20 -11.42 7.06
CA MET A 220 5.55 -11.54 7.62
C MET A 220 6.65 -11.11 6.66
N HIS A 221 6.44 -11.30 5.35
CA HIS A 221 7.36 -10.80 4.33
C HIS A 221 7.28 -9.28 4.17
N GLU A 222 6.09 -8.68 4.22
CA GLU A 222 5.97 -7.21 4.26
C GLU A 222 6.63 -6.63 5.51
N PHE A 223 6.51 -7.33 6.63
CA PHE A 223 7.21 -6.97 7.85
C PHE A 223 8.73 -7.04 7.67
N ALA A 224 9.27 -8.07 7.01
CA ALA A 224 10.68 -8.15 6.65
C ALA A 224 11.17 -6.96 5.81
N HIS A 225 10.38 -6.49 4.84
CA HIS A 225 10.73 -5.27 4.11
C HIS A 225 10.84 -4.05 5.02
N ILE A 226 9.98 -3.93 6.03
CA ILE A 226 10.09 -2.86 7.03
C ILE A 226 11.34 -3.04 7.89
N LEU A 227 11.73 -4.27 8.24
CA LEU A 227 12.97 -4.53 9.00
C LEU A 227 14.22 -4.11 8.24
N LEU A 228 14.29 -4.43 6.95
CA LEU A 228 15.42 -4.07 6.09
C LEU A 228 15.47 -2.59 5.73
N ASN A 229 14.32 -1.91 5.77
CA ASN A 229 14.29 -0.48 5.56
C ASN A 229 14.72 0.23 6.86
N LYS A 230 16.04 0.48 7.00
CA LYS A 230 16.59 1.32 8.08
C LYS A 230 15.71 2.56 8.20
N SER A 231 15.11 2.72 9.38
CA SER A 231 14.18 3.80 9.78
C SER A 231 14.12 4.93 8.77
N GLY A 232 12.97 5.08 8.08
CA GLY A 232 12.69 5.89 6.87
C GLY A 232 13.06 7.39 6.88
N ILE A 233 14.26 7.70 7.36
CA ILE A 233 14.88 8.98 7.61
C ILE A 233 16.36 8.94 7.12
N ASP A 234 17.01 7.77 7.07
CA ASP A 234 18.42 7.68 6.61
C ASP A 234 18.60 7.40 5.09
N ILE A 235 18.81 8.50 4.36
CA ILE A 235 19.70 8.72 3.20
C ILE A 235 19.38 8.00 1.85
N PRO A 236 19.47 8.71 0.70
CA PRO A 236 19.36 8.15 -0.66
C PRO A 236 20.29 6.97 -1.00
N GLU A 237 21.41 6.80 -0.30
CA GLU A 237 22.38 5.70 -0.53
C GLU A 237 21.79 4.31 -0.25
N ASN A 238 21.02 4.14 0.83
CA ASN A 238 20.33 2.89 1.13
C ASN A 238 19.24 2.60 0.09
N SER A 239 18.56 3.64 -0.40
CA SER A 239 17.54 3.49 -1.45
C SER A 239 18.13 3.07 -2.79
N LEU A 240 19.39 3.44 -3.09
CA LEU A 240 20.13 3.01 -4.27
C LEU A 240 20.70 1.60 -4.08
N PHE A 241 21.17 1.27 -2.89
CA PHE A 241 21.66 -0.07 -2.55
C PHE A 241 20.54 -1.12 -2.63
N ILE A 242 19.38 -0.84 -2.04
CA ILE A 242 18.19 -1.70 -2.12
C ILE A 242 17.74 -1.87 -3.58
N ARG A 243 17.79 -0.80 -4.41
CA ARG A 243 17.48 -0.89 -5.85
C ARG A 243 18.43 -1.81 -6.59
N ASN A 244 19.73 -1.75 -6.28
CA ASN A 244 20.74 -2.58 -6.95
C ASN A 244 20.69 -4.05 -6.49
N ASN A 245 20.17 -4.31 -5.29
CA ASN A 245 20.13 -5.64 -4.66
C ASN A 245 18.71 -6.18 -4.46
N GLN A 246 17.75 -5.80 -5.30
CA GLN A 246 16.33 -6.20 -5.15
C GLN A 246 16.14 -7.71 -5.02
N ASN A 247 16.83 -8.51 -5.85
CA ASN A 247 16.74 -9.96 -5.78
C ASN A 247 17.21 -10.51 -4.42
N GLU A 248 18.23 -9.88 -3.82
CA GLU A 248 18.74 -10.28 -2.51
C GLU A 248 17.77 -9.89 -1.39
N VAL A 249 17.15 -8.71 -1.49
CA VAL A 249 16.09 -8.25 -0.57
C VAL A 249 14.92 -9.21 -0.57
N GLU A 250 14.39 -9.55 -1.75
CA GLU A 250 13.26 -10.48 -1.89
C GLU A 250 13.60 -11.87 -1.34
N LYS A 251 14.79 -12.37 -1.64
CA LYS A 251 15.28 -13.65 -1.10
C LYS A 251 15.35 -13.60 0.42
N TRP A 252 15.91 -12.53 0.99
CA TRP A 252 15.99 -12.33 2.43
C TRP A 252 14.61 -12.28 3.09
N CYS A 253 13.68 -11.51 2.52
CA CYS A 253 12.30 -11.39 3.02
C CYS A 253 11.55 -12.73 2.97
N ASN A 254 11.74 -13.51 1.90
CA ASN A 254 11.17 -14.85 1.76
C ASN A 254 11.75 -15.85 2.76
N GLU A 255 13.07 -15.85 2.95
CA GLU A 255 13.73 -16.70 3.94
C GLU A 255 13.29 -16.34 5.36
N PHE A 256 13.22 -15.04 5.70
CA PHE A 256 12.72 -14.57 6.99
C PHE A 256 11.28 -15.03 7.23
N ALA A 257 10.37 -14.80 6.27
CA ALA A 257 8.96 -15.15 6.43
C ALA A 257 8.74 -16.66 6.56
N SER A 258 9.51 -17.45 5.80
CA SER A 258 9.46 -18.92 5.86
C SER A 258 9.92 -19.44 7.22
N GLU A 259 11.12 -19.02 7.66
CA GLU A 259 11.67 -19.44 8.97
C GLU A 259 10.78 -18.97 10.13
N PHE A 260 10.21 -17.76 10.03
CA PHE A 260 9.36 -17.23 11.09
C PHE A 260 8.09 -18.07 11.27
N LEU A 261 7.43 -18.47 10.17
CA LEU A 261 6.17 -19.21 10.22
C LEU A 261 6.37 -20.71 10.47
N LEU A 262 7.40 -21.29 9.87
CA LEU A 262 7.76 -22.70 10.01
C LEU A 262 9.26 -22.85 10.28
N PRO A 263 9.70 -22.72 11.55
CA PRO A 263 11.10 -22.85 11.91
C PRO A 263 11.65 -24.24 11.57
N GLU A 264 12.91 -24.34 11.14
CA GLU A 264 13.52 -25.61 10.74
C GLU A 264 13.49 -26.65 11.87
N LYS A 265 13.67 -26.22 13.12
CA LYS A 265 13.59 -27.09 14.30
C LYS A 265 12.23 -27.78 14.41
N THR A 266 11.15 -27.03 14.17
CA THR A 266 9.77 -27.56 14.22
C THR A 266 9.46 -28.44 13.00
N ALA A 267 10.00 -28.11 11.83
CA ALA A 267 9.81 -28.92 10.62
C ALA A 267 10.46 -30.31 10.74
N MET A 268 11.65 -30.41 11.36
CA MET A 268 12.34 -31.68 11.58
C MET A 268 11.64 -32.61 12.58
N GLU A 269 10.80 -32.09 13.47
CA GLU A 269 10.03 -32.90 14.43
C GLU A 269 8.74 -33.52 13.85
N ILE A 270 8.31 -33.04 12.68
CA ILE A 270 7.06 -33.47 12.01
C ILE A 270 7.35 -34.49 10.89
N CYS A 271 8.60 -34.60 10.43
CA CYS A 271 9.07 -35.60 9.46
C CYS A 271 9.63 -36.85 10.15
#